data_AF-A0A1Q3YYF2-F1
#
_entry.id   AF-A0A1Q3YYF2-F1
#
_cell.length_a   1.000
_cell.length_b   1.000
_cell.length_c   1.000
_cell.angle_alpha   90.00
_cell.angle_beta   90.00
_cell.angle_gamma   90.00
#
_symmetry.space_group_name_H-M   'P 1'
#
loop_
_entity.id
_entity.type
_entity.pdbx_description
1 polymer ?
#
loop_
_entity_poly.entity_id
_entity_poly.type
_entity_poly.pdbx_seq_one_letter_code
_entity_poly.pdbx_strand_id
1 'polypeptide(L)'
;MATTLLMPKATAVWLVDNTALSFDQIAAFCGLHPLEVQGVADGDVAGGIMGVNPIQNGQLTREEIEKAEADPDYRMKVSDPKVRVAQAKRKGPRYTPISRRNERPNAIRWLLRNHPELKDAQIMRLVGTTKSTIDSVRENTHWNSANIQPMDPVTLGLCSQIDLDLEVKRAAVRSGAGTPDEVEQGTMLLTAEEALATAGGRTGATDLPGSDANRRPEQDEEIDAESVFAKLKSLKSDTADEDRD
;
A
#
# COMPACT_ATOMS: atom_id res chain seq x y z
N MET A 1 -8.96 9.26 11.01
CA MET A 1 -7.55 9.35 11.44
C MET A 1 -7.44 10.61 12.27
N ALA A 2 -6.92 10.54 13.50
CA ALA A 2 -6.76 11.75 14.30
C ALA A 2 -5.77 12.69 13.60
N THR A 3 -6.23 13.86 13.17
CA THR A 3 -5.39 14.88 12.55
C THR A 3 -4.45 15.41 13.62
N THR A 4 -3.23 14.88 13.68
CA THR A 4 -2.22 15.28 14.65
C THR A 4 -1.78 16.71 14.38
N LEU A 5 -1.81 17.56 15.41
CA LEU A 5 -1.24 18.91 15.34
C LEU A 5 0.23 18.85 14.96
N LEU A 6 0.62 19.70 14.00
CA LEU A 6 1.97 19.72 13.43
C LEU A 6 3.03 20.22 14.45
N MET A 7 2.65 21.14 15.35
CA MET A 7 3.54 21.77 16.33
C MET A 7 2.81 22.11 17.65
N PRO A 8 2.47 21.10 18.48
CA PRO A 8 1.58 21.29 19.63
C PRO A 8 2.08 22.32 20.65
N LYS A 9 3.39 22.33 20.97
CA LYS A 9 3.97 23.30 21.93
C LYS A 9 3.97 24.74 21.41
N ALA A 10 4.33 24.94 20.14
CA ALA A 10 4.33 26.28 19.54
C ALA A 10 2.91 26.82 19.34
N THR A 11 1.94 25.94 19.07
CA THR A 11 0.53 26.30 19.02
C THR A 11 0.00 26.65 20.41
N ALA A 12 0.42 25.94 21.47
CA ALA A 12 0.04 26.26 22.84
C ALA A 12 0.53 27.67 23.26
N VAL A 13 1.79 28.02 22.96
CA VAL A 13 2.34 29.37 23.19
C VAL A 13 1.45 30.43 22.52
N TRP A 14 1.10 30.22 21.25
CA TRP A 14 0.26 31.18 20.52
C TRP A 14 -1.15 31.29 21.12
N LEU A 15 -1.78 30.16 21.50
CA LEU A 15 -3.12 30.16 22.09
C LEU A 15 -3.14 30.85 23.46
N VAL A 16 -2.15 30.60 24.32
CA VAL A 16 -2.03 31.26 25.63
C VAL A 16 -1.94 32.79 25.48
N ASP A 17 -1.18 33.28 24.50
CA ASP A 17 -0.95 34.72 24.33
C ASP A 17 -2.08 35.46 23.58
N ASN A 18 -2.87 34.75 22.76
CA ASN A 18 -3.81 35.37 21.81
C ASN A 18 -5.29 35.01 22.04
N THR A 19 -5.61 34.16 23.01
CA THR A 19 -6.99 33.71 23.27
C THR A 19 -7.30 33.72 24.78
N ALA A 20 -8.58 33.77 25.14
CA ALA A 20 -9.05 33.73 26.53
C ALA A 20 -9.37 32.28 27.01
N LEU A 21 -8.79 31.27 26.36
CA LEU A 21 -9.06 29.86 26.66
C LEU A 21 -8.45 29.41 27.99
N SER A 22 -9.08 28.46 28.65
CA SER A 22 -8.53 27.84 29.84
C SER A 22 -7.34 26.93 29.52
N PHE A 23 -6.44 26.75 30.50
CA PHE A 23 -5.27 25.88 30.34
C PHE A 23 -5.68 24.42 30.03
N ASP A 24 -6.80 23.96 30.58
CA ASP A 24 -7.31 22.62 30.33
C ASP A 24 -7.82 22.45 28.88
N GLN A 25 -8.43 23.48 28.30
CA GLN A 25 -8.87 23.46 26.90
C GLN A 25 -7.67 23.42 25.95
N ILE A 26 -6.67 24.27 26.19
CA ILE A 26 -5.44 24.32 25.40
C ILE A 26 -4.69 22.99 25.51
N ALA A 27 -4.58 22.44 26.72
CA ALA A 27 -3.95 21.16 27.00
C ALA A 27 -4.60 20.02 26.20
N ALA A 28 -5.93 19.92 26.23
CA ALA A 28 -6.64 18.88 25.48
C ALA A 28 -6.54 19.06 23.96
N PHE A 29 -6.54 20.30 23.46
CA PHE A 29 -6.37 20.55 22.03
C PHE A 29 -4.95 20.18 21.55
N CYS A 30 -3.93 20.61 22.28
CA CYS A 30 -2.53 20.37 21.95
C CYS A 30 -2.03 18.96 22.34
N GLY A 31 -2.80 18.19 23.11
CA GLY A 31 -2.36 16.90 23.65
C GLY A 31 -1.23 17.02 24.68
N LEU A 32 -1.19 18.12 25.41
CA LEU A 32 -0.19 18.44 26.45
C LEU A 32 -0.84 18.31 27.83
N HIS A 33 -0.02 18.22 28.88
CA HIS A 33 -0.55 18.27 30.25
C HIS A 33 -0.87 19.72 30.65
N PRO A 34 -1.92 20.01 31.44
CA PRO A 34 -2.25 21.37 31.88
C PRO A 34 -1.07 22.09 32.57
N LEU A 35 -0.26 21.37 33.35
CA LEU A 35 0.97 21.90 33.96
C LEU A 35 2.02 22.35 32.93
N GLU A 36 2.10 21.70 31.77
CA GLU A 36 3.00 22.13 30.70
C GLU A 36 2.49 23.44 30.06
N VAL A 37 1.17 23.58 29.91
CA VAL A 37 0.55 24.83 29.41
C VAL A 37 0.74 25.96 30.42
N GLN A 38 0.62 25.69 31.72
CA GLN A 38 0.92 26.65 32.77
C GLN A 38 2.41 27.06 32.73
N GLY A 39 3.34 26.10 32.59
CA GLY A 39 4.76 26.40 32.44
C GLY A 39 5.11 27.14 31.14
N VAL A 40 4.27 27.04 30.10
CA VAL A 40 4.35 27.87 28.89
C VAL A 40 3.89 29.30 29.18
N ALA A 41 2.79 29.47 29.91
CA ALA A 41 2.27 30.78 30.32
C ALA A 41 3.24 31.52 31.27
N ASP A 42 3.89 30.79 32.17
CA ASP A 42 4.90 31.31 33.09
C ASP A 42 6.26 31.59 32.40
N GLY A 43 6.43 31.15 31.14
CA GLY A 43 7.64 31.37 30.34
C GLY A 43 8.81 30.43 30.65
N ASP A 44 8.61 29.41 31.49
CA ASP A 44 9.66 28.49 31.95
C ASP A 44 9.93 27.36 30.93
N VAL A 45 8.87 26.79 30.35
CA VAL A 45 8.97 25.57 29.51
C VAL A 45 9.21 25.87 28.02
N ALA A 46 8.93 27.10 27.58
CA ALA A 46 8.95 27.49 26.16
C ALA A 46 9.92 28.63 25.82
N GLY A 47 10.91 28.88 26.67
CA GLY A 47 11.95 29.88 26.39
C GLY A 47 12.61 29.68 25.01
N GLY A 48 12.28 30.55 24.06
CA GLY A 48 12.82 30.52 22.70
C GLY A 48 11.95 29.86 21.62
N ILE A 49 10.77 29.32 21.96
CA ILE A 49 9.82 28.81 20.96
C ILE A 49 8.93 29.96 20.47
N MET A 50 9.03 30.29 19.18
CA MET A 50 8.11 31.26 18.56
C MET A 50 6.73 30.64 18.39
N GLY A 51 5.69 31.29 18.94
CA GLY A 51 4.31 30.86 18.81
C GLY A 51 3.87 30.78 17.34
N VAL A 52 3.22 29.68 16.96
CA VAL A 52 2.75 29.45 15.59
C VAL A 52 1.23 29.52 15.57
N ASN A 53 0.70 30.41 14.72
CA ASN A 53 -0.74 30.64 14.59
C ASN A 53 -1.46 29.42 13.95
N PRO A 54 -2.34 28.70 14.67
CA PRO A 54 -3.04 27.53 14.16
C PRO A 54 -4.09 27.87 13.10
N ILE A 55 -4.56 29.12 13.06
CA ILE A 55 -5.55 29.61 12.10
C ILE A 55 -4.90 29.84 10.74
N GLN A 56 -3.68 30.38 10.73
CA GLN A 56 -2.89 30.53 9.50
C GLN A 56 -2.49 29.17 8.91
N ASN A 57 -2.23 28.18 9.77
CA ASN A 57 -1.96 26.80 9.34
C ASN A 57 -3.22 26.04 8.88
N GLY A 58 -4.42 26.63 9.03
CA GLY A 58 -5.69 25.97 8.72
C GLY A 58 -5.98 24.74 9.59
N GLN A 59 -5.39 24.69 10.79
CA GLN A 59 -5.63 23.65 11.81
C GLN A 59 -6.79 24.02 12.75
N LEU A 60 -7.13 25.31 12.81
CA LEU A 60 -8.23 25.82 13.59
C LEU A 60 -8.95 26.97 12.87
N THR A 61 -10.24 27.15 13.13
CA THR A 61 -11.02 28.30 12.63
C THR A 61 -11.25 29.31 13.74
N ARG A 62 -11.49 30.59 13.36
CA ARG A 62 -11.85 31.65 14.31
C ARG A 62 -13.12 31.29 15.10
N GLU A 63 -14.12 30.78 14.38
CA GLU A 63 -15.41 30.38 14.92
C GLU A 63 -15.29 29.28 15.98
N GLU A 64 -14.29 28.40 15.85
CA GLU A 64 -14.03 27.35 16.85
C GLU A 64 -13.44 27.93 18.14
N ILE A 65 -12.57 28.95 18.04
CA ILE A 65 -12.04 29.67 19.21
C ILE A 65 -13.17 30.40 19.93
N GLU A 66 -14.01 31.13 19.21
CA GLU A 66 -15.11 31.90 19.80
C GLU A 66 -16.10 31.00 20.56
N LYS A 67 -16.39 29.80 20.04
CA LYS A 67 -17.19 28.79 20.76
C LYS A 67 -16.50 28.29 22.02
N ALA A 68 -15.19 28.07 21.95
CA ALA A 68 -14.39 27.59 23.07
C ALA A 68 -14.18 28.66 24.15
N GLU A 69 -14.14 29.94 23.77
CA GLU A 69 -14.08 31.07 24.69
C GLU A 69 -15.43 31.31 25.39
N ALA A 70 -16.54 30.98 24.74
CA ALA A 70 -17.88 31.08 25.32
C ALA A 70 -18.21 29.95 26.32
N ASP A 71 -17.59 28.78 26.17
CA ASP A 71 -17.85 27.60 26.99
C ASP A 71 -16.52 26.93 27.44
N PRO A 72 -16.15 27.05 28.73
CA PRO A 72 -14.94 26.44 29.29
C PRO A 72 -14.86 24.91 29.18
N ASP A 73 -16.01 24.23 29.11
CA ASP A 73 -16.07 22.77 28.99
C ASP A 73 -15.94 22.29 27.54
N TYR A 74 -15.99 23.22 26.58
CA TYR A 74 -15.89 22.91 25.16
C TYR A 74 -14.50 22.42 24.77
N ARG A 75 -14.46 21.28 24.08
CA ARG A 75 -13.23 20.67 23.56
C ARG A 75 -13.10 20.92 22.05
N MET A 76 -12.22 21.84 21.70
CA MET A 76 -11.91 22.21 20.31
C MET A 76 -11.43 21.01 19.49
N LYS A 77 -11.83 20.97 18.22
CA LYS A 77 -11.38 19.93 17.28
C LYS A 77 -10.50 20.52 16.18
N VAL A 78 -9.48 19.77 15.77
CA VAL A 78 -8.61 20.15 14.66
C VAL A 78 -9.43 20.13 13.36
N SER A 79 -9.40 21.22 12.61
CA SER A 79 -10.09 21.31 11.33
C SER A 79 -9.44 20.41 10.28
N ASP A 80 -10.27 19.80 9.42
CA ASP A 80 -9.76 18.97 8.34
C ASP A 80 -8.91 19.79 7.37
N PRO A 81 -7.72 19.29 6.97
CA PRO A 81 -6.85 20.01 6.06
C PRO A 81 -7.54 20.19 4.69
N LYS A 82 -7.68 21.45 4.25
CA LYS A 82 -8.29 21.82 2.96
C LYS A 82 -7.55 21.25 1.74
N VAL A 83 -6.26 20.88 1.90
CA VAL A 83 -5.43 20.34 0.81
C VAL A 83 -4.87 18.99 1.23
N ARG A 84 -5.41 17.91 0.66
CA ARG A 84 -4.80 16.57 0.73
C ARG A 84 -3.64 16.55 -0.26
N VAL A 85 -2.42 16.77 0.23
CA VAL A 85 -1.21 16.60 -0.59
C VAL A 85 -1.05 15.11 -0.87
N ALA A 86 -1.24 14.70 -2.14
CA ALA A 86 -0.94 13.34 -2.56
C ALA A 86 0.52 13.03 -2.26
N GLN A 87 0.80 11.92 -1.56
CA GLN A 87 2.17 11.53 -1.24
C GLN A 87 3.00 11.43 -2.53
N ALA A 88 4.13 12.14 -2.56
CA ALA A 88 5.01 12.14 -3.70
C ALA A 88 5.55 10.72 -3.95
N LYS A 89 5.10 10.07 -5.03
CA LYS A 89 5.66 8.81 -5.53
C LYS A 89 7.03 9.06 -6.16
N ARG A 90 8.03 9.44 -5.37
CA ARG A 90 9.43 9.39 -5.80
C ARG A 90 10.22 8.57 -4.81
N LYS A 91 10.17 7.25 -5.00
CA LYS A 91 11.22 6.36 -4.49
C LYS A 91 12.50 6.72 -5.27
N GLY A 92 13.31 7.60 -4.69
CA GLY A 92 14.70 7.79 -5.13
C GLY A 92 15.48 6.48 -5.01
N PRO A 93 16.72 6.43 -5.55
CA PRO A 93 17.59 5.27 -5.39
C PRO A 93 17.69 4.91 -3.90
N ARG A 94 17.34 3.67 -3.53
CA ARG A 94 17.44 3.23 -2.14
C ARG A 94 18.91 3.28 -1.74
N TYR A 95 19.23 4.04 -0.71
CA TYR A 95 20.56 4.02 -0.12
C TYR A 95 20.87 2.61 0.39
N THR A 96 21.89 1.96 -0.17
CA THR A 96 22.38 0.70 0.37
C THR A 96 23.47 0.98 1.41
N PRO A 97 23.33 0.49 2.64
CA PRO A 97 24.32 0.67 3.69
C PRO A 97 25.67 0.03 3.31
N ILE A 98 26.77 0.56 3.86
CA ILE A 98 28.15 0.14 3.58
C ILE A 98 28.37 -1.38 3.75
N SER A 99 27.74 -1.97 4.77
CA SER A 99 27.81 -3.41 5.07
C SER A 99 27.33 -4.30 3.93
N ARG A 100 26.33 -3.84 3.16
CA ARG A 100 25.74 -4.60 2.05
C ARG A 100 26.35 -4.25 0.70
N ARG A 101 27.39 -3.39 0.65
CA ARG A 101 28.04 -3.04 -0.63
C ARG A 101 28.87 -4.18 -1.20
N ASN A 102 29.45 -5.01 -0.32
CA ASN A 102 30.23 -6.19 -0.72
C ASN A 102 29.36 -7.28 -1.38
N GLU A 103 28.05 -7.28 -1.10
CA GLU A 103 27.09 -8.21 -1.69
C GLU A 103 26.57 -7.77 -3.06
N ARG A 104 26.85 -6.53 -3.48
CA ARG A 104 26.38 -6.00 -4.77
C ARG A 104 26.99 -6.74 -5.97
N PRO A 105 28.29 -7.08 -6.02
CA PRO A 105 28.86 -7.88 -7.09
C PRO A 105 28.22 -9.27 -7.21
N ASN A 106 27.87 -9.89 -6.07
CA ASN A 106 27.17 -11.18 -6.01
C ASN A 106 25.79 -11.09 -6.67
N ALA A 107 25.03 -10.04 -6.33
CA ALA A 107 23.74 -9.74 -6.93
C ALA A 107 23.81 -9.45 -8.44
N ILE A 108 24.80 -8.66 -8.87
CA ILE A 108 25.00 -8.33 -10.29
C ILE A 108 25.31 -9.61 -11.08
N ARG A 109 26.18 -10.47 -10.55
CA ARG A 109 26.54 -11.73 -11.19
C ARG A 109 25.33 -12.66 -11.35
N TRP A 110 24.45 -12.70 -10.37
CA TRP A 110 23.20 -13.45 -10.43
C TRP A 110 22.25 -12.89 -11.48
N LEU A 111 22.06 -11.56 -11.53
CA LEU A 111 21.20 -10.90 -12.51
C LEU A 111 21.70 -11.13 -13.95
N LEU A 112 23.00 -10.99 -14.20
CA LEU A 112 23.58 -11.23 -15.52
C LEU A 112 23.45 -12.70 -15.97
N ARG A 113 23.45 -13.64 -15.02
CA ARG A 113 23.34 -15.08 -15.30
C ARG A 113 21.89 -15.51 -15.55
N ASN A 114 20.96 -15.09 -14.69
CA ASN A 114 19.57 -15.57 -14.71
C ASN A 114 18.65 -14.71 -15.56
N HIS A 115 18.96 -13.42 -15.70
CA HIS A 115 18.15 -12.45 -16.41
C HIS A 115 18.98 -11.64 -17.45
N PRO A 116 19.51 -12.29 -18.50
CA PRO A 116 20.27 -11.61 -19.55
C PRO A 116 19.44 -10.57 -20.33
N GLU A 117 18.11 -10.63 -20.24
CA GLU A 117 17.18 -9.66 -20.82
C GLU A 117 17.23 -8.27 -20.16
N LEU A 118 17.78 -8.16 -18.95
CA LEU A 118 17.87 -6.91 -18.21
C LEU A 118 18.95 -5.99 -18.77
N LYS A 119 18.60 -4.72 -19.02
CA LYS A 119 19.56 -3.67 -19.38
C LYS A 119 20.34 -3.19 -18.15
N ASP A 120 21.55 -2.69 -18.36
CA ASP A 120 22.38 -2.11 -17.28
C ASP A 120 21.63 -1.02 -16.50
N ALA A 121 20.82 -0.20 -17.17
CA ALA A 121 19.99 0.82 -16.52
C ALA A 121 18.95 0.25 -15.54
N GLN A 122 18.47 -0.98 -15.76
CA GLN A 122 17.56 -1.68 -14.86
C GLN A 122 18.33 -2.26 -13.67
N ILE A 123 19.49 -2.89 -13.93
CA ILE A 123 20.38 -3.42 -12.89
C ILE A 123 20.84 -2.30 -11.94
N MET A 124 21.19 -1.13 -12.48
CA MET A 124 21.55 0.06 -11.70
C MET A 124 20.42 0.50 -10.76
N ARG A 125 19.15 0.42 -11.19
CA ARG A 125 17.98 0.78 -10.38
C ARG A 125 17.64 -0.25 -9.31
N LEU A 126 17.83 -1.55 -9.60
CA LEU A 126 17.56 -2.64 -8.67
C LEU A 126 18.62 -2.73 -7.56
N VAL A 127 19.90 -2.67 -7.92
CA VAL A 127 21.03 -2.91 -7.00
C VAL A 127 21.59 -1.60 -6.41
N GLY A 128 21.35 -0.46 -7.06
CA GLY A 128 21.91 0.84 -6.62
C GLY A 128 23.42 0.93 -6.87
N THR A 129 23.89 0.40 -7.99
CA THR A 129 25.31 0.36 -8.40
C THR A 129 25.59 1.26 -9.61
N THR A 130 26.85 1.39 -10.00
CA THR A 130 27.28 2.12 -11.21
C THR A 130 27.48 1.18 -12.39
N LYS A 131 27.39 1.72 -13.62
CA LYS A 131 27.67 0.98 -14.85
C LYS A 131 29.08 0.37 -14.85
N SER A 132 30.09 1.13 -14.41
CA SER A 132 31.47 0.64 -14.31
C SER A 132 31.61 -0.63 -13.47
N THR A 133 30.84 -0.73 -12.38
CA THR A 133 30.84 -1.92 -11.51
C THR A 133 30.17 -3.10 -12.21
N ILE A 134 29.10 -2.87 -12.97
CA ILE A 134 28.41 -3.90 -13.75
C ILE A 134 29.36 -4.46 -14.82
N ASP A 135 30.03 -3.58 -15.55
CA ASP A 135 30.99 -3.96 -16.59
C ASP A 135 32.17 -4.74 -15.98
N SER A 136 32.69 -4.30 -14.83
CA SER A 136 33.78 -5.01 -14.13
C SER A 136 33.40 -6.43 -13.68
N VAL A 137 32.13 -6.66 -13.31
CA VAL A 137 31.62 -8.00 -12.92
C VAL A 137 31.32 -8.85 -14.16
N ARG A 138 30.86 -8.22 -15.25
CA ARG A 138 30.63 -8.88 -16.55
C ARG A 138 31.93 -9.40 -17.15
N GLU A 139 32.98 -8.59 -17.10
CA GLU A 139 34.32 -8.90 -17.61
C GLU A 139 35.19 -9.69 -16.62
N ASN A 140 34.70 -9.93 -15.40
CA ASN A 140 35.45 -10.53 -14.28
C ASN A 140 36.73 -9.77 -13.88
N THR A 141 36.79 -8.46 -14.15
CA THR A 141 37.91 -7.56 -13.82
C THR A 141 37.76 -6.87 -12.47
N HIS A 142 36.66 -7.10 -11.74
CA HIS A 142 36.49 -6.63 -10.37
C HIS A 142 37.60 -7.19 -9.46
N TRP A 143 38.13 -6.37 -8.55
CA TRP A 143 39.22 -6.73 -7.63
C TRP A 143 38.99 -7.99 -6.77
N ASN A 144 37.73 -8.45 -6.66
CA ASN A 144 37.31 -9.58 -5.83
C ASN A 144 36.64 -10.67 -6.68
N SER A 145 36.90 -10.71 -7.99
CA SER A 145 36.22 -11.60 -8.94
C SER A 145 36.29 -13.07 -8.56
N ALA A 146 37.39 -13.51 -7.92
CA ALA A 146 37.56 -14.87 -7.43
C ALA A 146 36.54 -15.30 -6.37
N ASN A 147 36.03 -14.36 -5.56
CA ASN A 147 35.09 -14.66 -4.48
C ASN A 147 33.64 -14.28 -4.81
N ILE A 148 33.35 -13.79 -6.02
CA ILE A 148 31.99 -13.42 -6.42
C ILE A 148 31.16 -14.69 -6.61
N GLN A 149 30.12 -14.85 -5.81
CA GLN A 149 29.14 -15.93 -5.94
C GLN A 149 27.80 -15.37 -6.41
N PRO A 150 27.15 -15.97 -7.41
CA PRO A 150 25.84 -15.50 -7.87
C PRO A 150 24.79 -15.73 -6.78
N MET A 151 24.30 -14.64 -6.17
CA MET A 151 23.27 -14.67 -5.13
C MET A 151 22.12 -13.72 -5.47
N ASP A 152 20.88 -14.10 -5.15
CA ASP A 152 19.69 -13.36 -5.55
C ASP A 152 19.60 -11.99 -4.84
N PRO A 153 19.45 -10.87 -5.57
CA PRO A 153 19.31 -9.53 -4.98
C PRO A 153 18.13 -9.36 -4.01
N VAL A 154 17.06 -10.15 -4.13
CA VAL A 154 15.91 -10.12 -3.21
C VAL A 154 16.31 -10.72 -1.88
N THR A 155 17.00 -11.87 -1.90
CA THR A 155 17.50 -12.54 -0.67
C THR A 155 18.52 -11.69 0.08
N LEU A 156 19.32 -10.90 -0.65
CA LEU A 156 20.27 -9.94 -0.10
C LEU A 156 19.60 -8.65 0.43
N GLY A 157 18.31 -8.46 0.16
CA GLY A 157 17.52 -7.29 0.54
C GLY A 157 17.90 -6.02 -0.23
N LEU A 158 18.43 -6.16 -1.44
CA LEU A 158 18.82 -5.03 -2.30
C LEU A 158 17.61 -4.50 -3.10
N CYS A 159 16.79 -5.40 -3.62
CA CYS A 159 15.50 -5.09 -4.24
C CYS A 159 14.36 -5.85 -3.55
N SER A 160 13.12 -5.45 -3.82
CA SER A 160 11.95 -6.25 -3.45
C SER A 160 11.57 -7.19 -4.59
N GLN A 161 10.88 -8.29 -4.28
CA GLN A 161 10.37 -9.22 -5.29
C GLN A 161 9.54 -8.49 -6.35
N ILE A 162 8.66 -7.58 -5.91
CA ILE A 162 7.79 -6.78 -6.79
C ILE A 162 8.62 -5.93 -7.75
N ASP A 163 9.71 -5.32 -7.28
CA ASP A 163 10.57 -4.48 -8.13
C ASP A 163 11.31 -5.33 -9.18
N LEU A 164 11.78 -6.52 -8.79
CA LEU A 164 12.47 -7.46 -9.70
C LEU A 164 11.52 -7.94 -10.80
N ASP A 165 10.35 -8.46 -10.42
CA ASP A 165 9.35 -8.98 -11.37
C ASP A 165 8.90 -7.89 -12.35
N LEU A 166 8.70 -6.66 -11.87
CA LEU A 166 8.29 -5.53 -12.69
C LEU A 166 9.37 -5.13 -13.72
N GLU A 167 10.65 -5.18 -13.36
CA GLU A 167 11.73 -4.89 -14.30
C GLU A 167 11.99 -6.04 -15.29
N VAL A 168 11.82 -7.29 -14.87
CA VAL A 168 11.89 -8.47 -15.74
C VAL A 168 10.74 -8.48 -16.74
N LYS A 169 9.49 -8.27 -16.30
CA LYS A 169 8.33 -8.15 -17.20
C LYS A 169 8.53 -7.03 -18.24
N ARG A 170 8.99 -5.86 -17.79
CA ARG A 170 9.33 -4.74 -18.68
C ARG A 170 10.45 -5.07 -19.66
N ALA A 171 11.43 -5.88 -19.27
CA ALA A 171 12.51 -6.32 -20.14
C ALA A 171 12.04 -7.37 -21.15
N ALA A 172 11.25 -8.35 -20.72
CA ALA A 172 10.69 -9.39 -21.57
C ALA A 172 9.83 -8.83 -22.71
N VAL A 173 8.95 -7.86 -22.39
CA VAL A 173 8.13 -7.16 -23.41
C VAL A 173 9.01 -6.45 -24.45
N ARG A 174 10.14 -5.86 -24.05
CA ARG A 174 11.04 -5.15 -24.97
C ARG A 174 11.94 -6.07 -25.78
N SER A 175 12.32 -7.22 -25.23
CA SER A 175 13.18 -8.20 -25.88
C SER A 175 12.41 -9.13 -26.82
N GLY A 176 11.09 -8.97 -26.95
CA GLY A 176 10.23 -9.79 -27.82
C GLY A 176 10.06 -11.24 -27.35
N ALA A 177 10.50 -11.57 -26.13
CA ALA A 177 10.42 -12.89 -25.52
C ALA A 177 9.21 -13.04 -24.58
N GLY A 178 8.39 -12.00 -24.45
CA GLY A 178 7.11 -12.08 -23.75
C GLY A 178 6.04 -12.64 -24.68
N THR A 179 5.48 -13.80 -24.34
CA THR A 179 4.15 -14.18 -24.81
C THR A 179 3.18 -13.03 -24.49
N PRO A 180 2.42 -12.51 -25.47
CA PRO A 180 1.62 -11.29 -25.33
C PRO A 180 0.36 -11.41 -24.46
N ASP A 181 0.28 -12.35 -23.51
CA ASP A 181 -1.03 -12.83 -23.05
C ASP A 181 -1.66 -12.21 -21.79
N GLU A 182 -1.01 -11.30 -21.05
CA GLU A 182 -1.64 -10.81 -19.80
C GLU A 182 -1.83 -9.29 -19.70
N VAL A 183 -1.17 -8.49 -20.55
CA VAL A 183 -1.26 -7.01 -20.47
C VAL A 183 -2.22 -6.40 -21.48
N GLU A 184 -2.71 -7.17 -22.46
CA GLU A 184 -3.76 -6.74 -23.40
C GLU A 184 -5.16 -7.28 -23.07
N GLN A 185 -5.31 -8.14 -22.05
CA GLN A 185 -6.62 -8.57 -21.55
C GLN A 185 -7.28 -7.55 -20.61
N GLY A 186 -6.97 -6.26 -20.81
CA GLY A 186 -7.74 -5.17 -20.25
C GLY A 186 -9.06 -5.04 -21.01
N THR A 187 -10.11 -5.67 -20.46
CA THR A 187 -11.53 -5.44 -20.82
C THR A 187 -11.88 -5.55 -22.30
N MET A 188 -11.60 -6.68 -22.94
CA MET A 188 -12.34 -7.04 -24.16
C MET A 188 -13.48 -7.99 -23.77
N LEU A 189 -14.71 -7.59 -24.06
CA LEU A 189 -15.87 -8.47 -23.90
C LEU A 189 -15.70 -9.63 -24.88
N LEU A 190 -15.69 -10.85 -24.35
CA LEU A 190 -15.76 -12.07 -25.16
C LEU A 190 -16.95 -11.97 -26.12
N THR A 191 -16.77 -12.48 -27.33
CA THR A 191 -17.88 -12.56 -28.29
C THR A 191 -18.95 -13.53 -27.75
N ALA A 192 -20.22 -13.29 -28.09
CA ALA A 192 -21.33 -14.13 -27.60
C ALA A 192 -21.16 -15.62 -27.96
N GLU A 193 -20.44 -15.91 -29.05
CA GLU A 193 -20.16 -17.25 -29.54
C GLU A 193 -19.10 -17.97 -28.69
N GLU A 194 -18.02 -17.29 -28.27
CA GLU A 194 -17.00 -17.85 -27.36
C GLU A 194 -17.55 -18.12 -25.96
N ALA A 195 -18.43 -17.25 -25.46
CA ALA A 195 -19.08 -17.45 -24.16
C ALA A 195 -19.97 -18.71 -24.17
N LEU A 196 -20.67 -18.99 -25.27
CA LEU A 196 -21.51 -20.17 -25.41
C LEU A 196 -20.70 -21.45 -25.57
N ALA A 197 -19.59 -21.40 -26.31
CA ALA A 197 -18.69 -22.54 -26.49
C ALA A 197 -18.04 -22.98 -25.17
N THR A 198 -17.67 -22.02 -24.32
CA THR A 198 -17.08 -22.30 -23.00
C THR A 198 -18.12 -22.84 -22.02
N ALA A 199 -19.37 -22.39 -22.12
CA ALA A 199 -20.48 -22.91 -21.30
C ALA A 199 -20.94 -24.32 -21.72
N GLY A 200 -20.82 -24.67 -23.02
CA GLY A 200 -21.21 -25.98 -23.56
C GLY A 200 -20.24 -27.13 -23.27
N GLY A 201 -19.02 -26.85 -22.80
CA GLY A 201 -17.96 -27.85 -22.61
C GLY A 201 -18.05 -28.73 -21.36
N ARG A 202 -19.12 -28.66 -20.56
CA ARG A 202 -19.24 -29.44 -19.30
C ARG A 202 -20.08 -30.71 -19.40
N THR A 203 -20.22 -31.31 -20.59
CA THR A 203 -20.82 -32.64 -20.73
C THR A 203 -19.92 -33.59 -21.54
N GLY A 204 -19.23 -34.49 -20.82
CA GLY A 204 -18.90 -35.84 -21.27
C GLY A 204 -17.53 -36.11 -21.95
N ALA A 205 -16.68 -36.88 -21.24
CA ALA A 205 -15.68 -37.86 -21.72
C ALA A 205 -14.47 -37.34 -22.56
N THR A 206 -13.20 -37.76 -22.47
CA THR A 206 -12.35 -38.80 -21.82
C THR A 206 -10.89 -38.29 -22.00
N ASP A 207 -9.96 -38.36 -21.05
CA ASP A 207 -8.92 -39.41 -20.98
C ASP A 207 -7.94 -39.11 -19.83
N LEU A 208 -7.85 -40.00 -18.85
CA LEU A 208 -6.77 -40.07 -17.85
C LEU A 208 -6.51 -41.56 -17.56
N PRO A 209 -5.28 -42.08 -17.71
CA PRO A 209 -4.98 -43.47 -17.36
C PRO A 209 -4.41 -43.57 -15.94
N GLY A 210 -5.00 -44.42 -15.10
CA GLY A 210 -4.42 -44.78 -13.80
C GLY A 210 -5.38 -45.54 -12.87
N SER A 211 -5.23 -46.86 -12.86
CA SER A 211 -5.86 -47.88 -12.00
C SER A 211 -6.04 -47.53 -10.50
N ASP A 212 -7.19 -47.86 -9.90
CA ASP A 212 -7.33 -49.02 -8.99
C ASP A 212 -8.81 -49.24 -8.56
N ALA A 213 -9.09 -50.44 -8.09
CA ALA A 213 -10.37 -51.14 -8.07
C ALA A 213 -11.38 -50.76 -6.98
N ASN A 214 -12.65 -51.08 -7.29
CA ASN A 214 -13.72 -51.56 -6.38
C ASN A 214 -14.51 -50.53 -5.55
N ARG A 215 -15.72 -50.17 -6.02
CA ARG A 215 -16.95 -49.89 -5.21
C ARG A 215 -18.20 -49.86 -6.11
N ARG A 216 -19.29 -50.48 -5.64
CA ARG A 216 -20.62 -50.60 -6.27
C ARG A 216 -21.42 -49.26 -6.22
N PRO A 217 -22.44 -49.06 -7.07
CA PRO A 217 -23.07 -47.75 -7.30
C PRO A 217 -24.30 -47.51 -6.41
N GLU A 218 -24.53 -46.28 -5.97
CA GLU A 218 -25.86 -45.83 -5.52
C GLU A 218 -26.17 -44.40 -5.99
N GLN A 219 -27.30 -44.31 -6.70
CA GLN A 219 -28.29 -43.23 -6.75
C GLN A 219 -27.93 -41.93 -7.52
N ASP A 220 -28.33 -41.90 -8.79
CA ASP A 220 -28.71 -40.67 -9.49
C ASP A 220 -30.06 -40.17 -8.94
N GLU A 221 -30.04 -39.10 -8.16
CA GLU A 221 -31.25 -38.29 -7.91
C GLU A 221 -31.27 -37.14 -8.93
N GLU A 222 -32.09 -37.27 -9.96
CA GLU A 222 -32.44 -36.14 -10.83
C GLU A 222 -33.22 -35.10 -10.02
N ILE A 223 -32.66 -33.89 -9.92
CA ILE A 223 -33.27 -32.77 -9.20
C ILE A 223 -34.44 -32.22 -10.01
N ASP A 224 -35.67 -32.40 -9.51
CA ASP A 224 -36.89 -31.86 -10.11
C ASP A 224 -36.98 -30.32 -9.93
N ALA A 225 -37.11 -29.61 -11.05
CA ALA A 225 -37.09 -28.15 -11.11
C ALA A 225 -38.25 -27.50 -10.32
N GLU A 226 -39.38 -28.20 -10.15
CA GLU A 226 -40.56 -27.69 -9.45
C GLU A 226 -40.29 -27.45 -7.94
N SER A 227 -39.41 -28.26 -7.33
CA SER A 227 -39.00 -28.16 -5.92
C SER A 227 -38.24 -26.86 -5.61
N VAL A 228 -37.43 -26.40 -6.58
CA VAL A 228 -36.60 -25.19 -6.42
C VAL A 228 -37.48 -23.92 -6.46
N PHE A 229 -38.50 -23.91 -7.31
CA PHE A 229 -39.40 -22.75 -7.44
C PHE A 229 -40.47 -22.68 -6.34
N ALA A 230 -40.86 -23.81 -5.75
CA ALA A 230 -41.75 -23.82 -4.58
C ALA A 230 -41.12 -23.09 -3.37
N LYS A 231 -39.81 -23.26 -3.16
CA LYS A 231 -39.09 -22.65 -2.03
C LYS A 231 -38.92 -21.14 -2.14
N LEU A 232 -38.93 -20.59 -3.36
CA LEU A 232 -38.89 -19.15 -3.61
C LEU A 232 -40.25 -18.47 -3.35
N LYS A 233 -41.35 -19.20 -3.54
CA LYS A 233 -42.71 -18.66 -3.31
C LYS A 233 -43.04 -18.53 -1.82
N SER A 234 -42.54 -19.45 -0.99
CA SER A 234 -42.64 -19.40 0.48
C SER A 234 -41.91 -18.22 1.11
N LEU A 235 -40.83 -17.72 0.48
CA LEU A 235 -40.07 -16.59 0.99
C LEU A 235 -40.76 -15.24 0.76
N LYS A 236 -41.72 -15.18 -0.17
CA LYS A 236 -42.41 -13.94 -0.56
C LYS A 236 -43.75 -13.75 0.18
N SER A 237 -44.28 -14.80 0.82
CA SER A 237 -45.44 -14.70 1.72
C SER A 237 -45.08 -14.24 3.13
N ASP A 238 -43.86 -14.54 3.61
CA ASP A 238 -43.41 -14.15 4.96
C ASP A 238 -43.07 -12.65 5.10
N THR A 239 -42.95 -11.92 3.99
CA THR A 239 -42.64 -10.47 4.01
C THR A 239 -43.88 -9.58 3.84
N ALA A 240 -45.08 -10.16 3.70
CA ALA A 240 -46.32 -9.41 3.41
C ALA A 240 -47.25 -9.25 4.63
N ASP A 241 -46.93 -9.85 5.78
CA ASP A 241 -47.75 -9.82 7.00
C ASP A 241 -47.14 -9.00 8.17
N GLU A 242 -46.05 -8.23 7.96
CA GLU A 242 -45.47 -7.33 8.99
C GLU A 242 -45.79 -5.83 8.81
N ASP A 243 -46.57 -5.43 7.80
CA ASP A 243 -46.99 -4.03 7.59
C ASP A 243 -48.50 -3.81 7.78
N ARG A 244 -49.08 -4.36 8.86
CA ARG A 244 -50.41 -3.98 9.39
C ARG A 244 -50.50 -4.10 10.92
N ASP A 245 -49.99 -3.09 11.62
CA ASP A 245 -50.64 -2.41 12.76
C ASP A 245 -49.82 -1.18 13.19
#